data_AF-A0A8H7T845-F1
#
_entry.id   AF-A0A8H7T845-F1
#
_cell.length_a   1.000
_cell.length_b   1.000
_cell.length_c   1.000
_cell.angle_alpha   90.00
_cell.angle_beta   90.00
_cell.angle_gamma   90.00
#
_symmetry.space_group_name_H-M   'P 1'
#
loop_
_entity.id
_entity.type
_entity.pdbx_description
1 polymer ?
#
loop_
_entity_poly.entity_id
_entity_poly.type
_entity_poly.pdbx_seq_one_letter_code
_entity_poly.pdbx_strand_id
1 'polypeptide(L)'
;MTASTLFHAVNNYWYANSGHAFDIGSGVNVVAEGNSFYNVKTPLLGNFGRLFALGATSSACKSGLGRNCERNSLGGSGSFPGFDTSMLSLFSGKNVMPATAPRTNQATTAGVGKI
;
A
#
# COMPACT_ATOMS: atom_id res chain seq x y z
N MET A 1 21.98 -15.59 -2.17
CA MET A 1 20.61 -15.47 -2.71
C MET A 1 20.02 -14.17 -2.17
N THR A 2 19.78 -13.17 -3.02
CA THR A 2 19.11 -11.92 -2.64
C THR A 2 17.59 -12.18 -2.65
N ALA A 3 17.03 -12.59 -1.51
CA ALA A 3 15.58 -12.74 -1.41
C ALA A 3 14.93 -11.34 -1.50
N SER A 4 14.16 -11.09 -2.55
CA SER A 4 13.40 -9.86 -2.72
C SER A 4 11.92 -10.11 -2.41
N THR A 5 11.35 -9.34 -1.49
CA THR A 5 9.91 -9.37 -1.22
C THR A 5 9.20 -8.45 -2.20
N LEU A 6 8.21 -8.97 -2.92
CA LEU A 6 7.25 -8.17 -3.70
C LEU A 6 5.94 -8.12 -2.93
N PHE A 7 5.58 -6.95 -2.41
CA PHE A 7 4.42 -6.75 -1.56
C PHE A 7 3.39 -5.84 -2.22
N HIS A 8 2.16 -6.35 -2.38
CA HIS A 8 1.02 -5.57 -2.82
C HIS A 8 0.07 -5.34 -1.64
N ALA A 9 0.15 -4.15 -1.05
CA ALA A 9 -0.70 -3.73 0.06
C ALA A 9 -1.96 -3.06 -0.50
N VAL A 10 -3.04 -3.82 -0.64
CA VAL A 10 -4.27 -3.39 -1.32
C VAL A 10 -5.48 -3.38 -0.39
N ASN A 11 -6.21 -2.25 -0.37
CA ASN A 11 -7.47 -2.08 0.35
C ASN A 11 -7.48 -2.52 1.83
N ASN A 12 -6.42 -2.20 2.56
CA ASN A 12 -6.33 -2.40 3.99
C ASN A 12 -6.76 -1.16 4.77
N TYR A 13 -7.17 -1.37 6.03
CA TYR A 13 -7.50 -0.30 6.97
C TYR A 13 -6.57 -0.36 8.18
N TRP A 14 -5.66 0.61 8.28
CA TRP A 14 -4.83 0.82 9.47
C TRP A 14 -5.50 1.86 10.37
N TYR A 15 -5.74 1.48 11.61
CA TYR A 15 -6.47 2.31 12.57
C TYR A 15 -5.80 2.35 13.95
N ALA A 16 -5.80 3.53 14.56
CA ALA A 16 -5.41 3.75 15.96
C ALA A 16 -4.04 3.14 16.33
N ASN A 17 -3.03 3.41 15.51
CA ASN A 17 -1.67 2.95 15.73
C ASN A 17 -0.82 4.10 16.31
N SER A 18 -0.44 3.98 17.58
CA SER A 18 0.39 4.95 18.30
C SER A 18 1.89 4.87 17.97
N GLY A 19 2.31 3.81 17.27
CA GLY A 19 3.66 3.60 16.77
C GLY A 19 3.75 3.85 15.26
N HIS A 20 4.27 2.87 14.52
CA HIS A 20 4.42 2.94 13.07
C HIS A 20 3.76 1.77 12.34
N ALA A 21 3.44 1.94 11.05
CA ALA A 21 2.81 0.91 10.22
C ALA A 21 3.79 0.20 9.29
N PHE A 22 4.53 0.95 8.46
CA PHE A 22 5.53 0.41 7.53
C PHE A 22 6.94 0.73 8.00
N ASP A 23 7.82 -0.28 7.92
CA ASP A 23 9.27 -0.14 7.98
C ASP A 23 9.86 -1.04 6.88
N ILE A 24 10.32 -0.42 5.80
CA ILE A 24 10.62 -1.11 4.54
C ILE A 24 12.13 -1.35 4.47
N GLY A 25 12.54 -2.60 4.64
CA GLY A 25 13.93 -3.02 4.52
C GLY A 25 14.44 -3.12 3.08
N SER A 26 15.75 -3.28 2.94
CA SER A 26 16.42 -3.50 1.65
C SER A 26 15.87 -4.72 0.93
N GLY A 27 15.70 -4.62 -0.40
CA GLY A 27 15.18 -5.72 -1.22
C GLY A 27 13.66 -5.88 -1.20
N VAL A 28 12.93 -5.05 -0.44
CA VAL A 28 11.47 -5.03 -0.43
C VAL A 28 10.94 -4.04 -1.47
N ASN A 29 9.97 -4.49 -2.27
CA ASN A 29 9.32 -3.73 -3.32
C ASN A 29 7.82 -3.65 -3.02
N VAL A 30 7.31 -2.47 -2.70
CA VAL A 30 5.94 -2.28 -2.21
C VAL A 30 5.12 -1.43 -3.18
N VAL A 31 3.95 -1.93 -3.56
CA VAL A 31 2.87 -1.09 -4.10
C VAL A 31 1.76 -1.05 -3.06
N ALA A 32 1.45 0.13 -2.56
CA ALA A 32 0.37 0.35 -1.60
C ALA A 32 -0.68 1.27 -2.21
N GLU A 33 -1.88 0.74 -2.45
CA GLU A 33 -2.98 1.47 -3.11
C GLU A 33 -4.34 1.12 -2.51
N GLY A 34 -5.27 2.07 -2.57
CA GLY A 34 -6.64 1.88 -2.05
C GLY A 34 -6.72 1.74 -0.53
N ASN A 35 -5.67 2.08 0.21
CA ASN A 35 -5.62 1.89 1.65
C ASN A 35 -6.16 3.09 2.44
N SER A 36 -6.61 2.83 3.66
CA SER A 36 -7.05 3.84 4.62
C SER A 36 -6.15 3.82 5.85
N PHE A 37 -5.56 4.96 6.21
CA PHE A 37 -4.79 5.16 7.44
C PHE A 37 -5.48 6.21 8.31
N TYR A 38 -6.00 5.81 9.46
CA TYR A 38 -6.72 6.70 10.37
C TYR A 38 -6.14 6.63 11.78
N ASN A 39 -5.75 7.77 12.33
CA ASN A 39 -5.08 7.85 13.63
C ASN A 39 -3.82 6.95 13.71
N VAL A 40 -3.02 6.95 12.64
CA VAL A 40 -1.72 6.26 12.57
C VAL A 40 -0.63 7.29 12.71
N LYS A 41 0.09 7.27 13.84
CA LYS A 41 1.12 8.28 14.16
C LYS A 41 2.21 8.34 13.08
N THR A 42 2.75 7.18 12.70
CA THR A 42 3.85 7.10 11.72
C THR A 42 3.55 6.03 10.67
N PRO A 43 2.79 6.33 9.59
CA PRO A 43 2.50 5.33 8.56
C PRO A 43 3.75 4.74 7.92
N LEU A 44 4.82 5.54 7.72
CA LEU A 44 6.13 5.07 7.27
C LEU A 44 7.21 5.51 8.26
N LEU A 45 7.87 4.55 8.91
CA LEU A 45 9.02 4.80 9.78
C LEU A 45 10.31 4.99 8.97
N GLY A 46 10.57 4.08 8.05
CA GLY A 46 11.80 4.04 7.25
C GLY A 46 11.58 3.31 5.93
N ASN A 47 12.40 3.66 4.93
CA ASN A 47 12.39 3.00 3.63
C ASN A 47 13.80 2.87 3.05
N PHE A 48 14.34 1.66 3.11
CA PHE A 48 15.56 1.20 2.45
C PHE A 48 15.29 0.35 1.21
N GLY A 49 14.00 0.14 0.88
CA GLY A 49 13.54 -0.58 -0.31
C GLY A 49 12.93 0.37 -1.34
N ARG A 50 11.88 -0.08 -2.00
CA ARG A 50 11.12 0.72 -2.97
C ARG A 50 9.65 0.75 -2.60
N LEU A 51 9.05 1.95 -2.63
CA LEU A 51 7.65 2.17 -2.28
C LEU A 51 6.95 3.06 -3.31
N PHE A 52 5.83 2.56 -3.83
CA PHE A 52 4.86 3.32 -4.62
C PHE A 52 3.56 3.40 -3.82
N ALA A 53 3.23 4.60 -3.34
CA ALA A 53 2.09 4.88 -2.50
C ALA A 53 1.68 6.35 -2.64
N LEU A 54 0.64 6.61 -3.43
CA LEU A 54 0.21 7.97 -3.74
C LEU A 54 -1.07 8.34 -3.00
N GLY A 55 -1.22 9.63 -2.70
CA GLY A 55 -2.47 10.24 -2.21
C GLY A 55 -3.48 10.56 -3.32
N ALA A 56 -3.17 10.19 -4.57
CA ALA A 56 -4.01 10.39 -5.76
C ALA A 56 -3.99 9.14 -6.65
N THR A 57 -4.98 9.01 -7.53
CA THR A 57 -4.97 7.97 -8.57
C THR A 57 -3.84 8.23 -9.55
N SER A 58 -3.27 7.16 -10.13
CA SER A 58 -2.11 7.31 -11.03
C SER A 58 -2.09 6.31 -12.16
N SER A 59 -1.78 6.79 -13.37
CA SER A 59 -1.62 5.98 -14.58
C SER A 59 -0.29 5.22 -14.64
N ALA A 60 0.67 5.51 -13.75
CA ALA A 60 1.98 4.84 -13.73
C ALA A 60 1.85 3.31 -13.61
N CYS A 61 0.83 2.85 -12.88
CA CYS A 61 0.57 1.44 -12.65
C CYS A 61 0.14 0.66 -13.89
N LYS A 62 -0.21 1.32 -15.00
CA LYS A 62 -0.47 0.62 -16.27
C LYS A 62 0.72 -0.22 -16.73
N SER A 63 1.95 0.21 -16.41
CA SER A 63 3.20 -0.47 -16.80
C SER A 63 3.37 -1.87 -16.21
N GLY A 64 2.69 -2.20 -15.10
CA GLY A 64 2.83 -3.47 -14.41
C GLY A 64 1.53 -4.13 -13.97
N LEU A 65 0.51 -3.33 -13.65
CA LEU A 65 -0.80 -3.79 -13.19
C LEU A 65 -1.87 -3.73 -14.28
N GLY A 66 -1.58 -3.15 -15.45
CA GLY A 66 -2.54 -3.02 -16.55
C GLY A 66 -3.69 -2.05 -16.30
N ARG A 67 -3.67 -1.32 -15.18
CA ARG A 67 -4.71 -0.36 -14.76
C ARG A 67 -4.10 0.82 -14.02
N ASN A 68 -4.91 1.86 -13.78
CA ASN A 68 -4.52 2.92 -12.85
C ASN A 68 -4.45 2.37 -11.42
N CYS A 69 -3.53 2.92 -10.63
CA CYS A 69 -3.54 2.70 -9.18
C CYS A 69 -4.56 3.59 -8.49
N GLU A 70 -5.08 3.09 -7.37
CA GLU A 70 -5.94 3.84 -6.48
C GLU A 70 -5.18 4.65 -5.45
N ARG A 71 -5.74 5.79 -5.04
CA ARG A 71 -5.13 6.62 -3.99
C ARG A 71 -5.16 5.90 -2.64
N ASN A 72 -4.25 6.27 -1.75
CA ASN A 72 -4.39 6.02 -0.31
C ASN A 72 -5.11 7.22 0.34
N SER A 73 -5.85 6.95 1.41
CA SER A 73 -6.53 7.97 2.21
C SER A 73 -5.92 8.01 3.61
N LEU A 74 -5.60 9.22 4.08
CA LEU A 74 -5.01 9.44 5.39
C LEU A 74 -5.88 10.44 6.17
N GLY A 75 -6.21 10.13 7.41
CA GLY A 75 -6.95 11.02 8.32
C GLY A 75 -6.34 10.97 9.72
N GLY A 76 -6.07 12.13 10.33
CA GLY A 76 -5.43 12.19 11.66
C GLY A 76 -4.12 11.39 11.75
N SER A 77 -3.42 11.20 10.63
CA SER A 77 -2.26 10.32 10.50
C SER A 77 -1.04 11.08 9.99
N GLY A 78 0.15 10.53 10.21
CA GLY A 78 1.39 11.04 9.61
C GLY A 78 1.42 10.88 8.09
N SER A 79 2.52 11.26 7.45
CA SER A 79 2.69 11.11 6.00
C SER A 79 3.01 9.66 5.59
N PHE A 80 2.65 9.30 4.35
CA PHE A 80 2.98 8.02 3.74
C PHE A 80 3.51 8.22 2.30
N PRO A 81 4.71 8.82 2.13
CA PRO A 81 5.24 9.16 0.81
C PRO A 81 5.84 7.94 0.09
N GLY A 82 5.43 7.69 -1.15
CA GLY A 82 6.03 6.66 -2.01
C GLY A 82 5.82 6.98 -3.49
N PHE A 83 6.91 7.26 -4.21
CA PHE A 83 6.87 7.73 -5.61
C PHE A 83 7.72 6.87 -6.57
N ASP A 84 8.40 5.85 -6.06
CA ASP A 84 9.27 5.02 -6.89
C ASP A 84 8.41 4.18 -7.83
N THR A 85 8.57 4.31 -9.14
CA THR A 85 7.80 3.54 -10.13
C THR A 85 8.56 2.31 -10.63
N SER A 86 9.84 2.17 -10.28
CA SER A 86 10.74 1.15 -10.85
C SER A 86 10.36 -0.27 -10.46
N MET A 87 9.57 -0.45 -9.39
CA MET A 87 9.06 -1.75 -8.98
C MET A 87 7.77 -2.17 -9.70
N LEU A 88 7.08 -1.27 -10.39
CA LEU A 88 5.75 -1.57 -10.96
C LEU A 88 5.83 -2.70 -11.98
N SER A 89 6.85 -2.70 -12.83
CA SER A 89 7.09 -3.74 -13.84
C SER A 89 7.25 -5.14 -13.24
N LEU A 90 7.63 -5.26 -11.96
CA LEU A 90 7.77 -6.55 -11.26
C LEU A 90 6.43 -7.27 -11.08
N PHE A 91 5.31 -6.55 -11.20
CA PHE A 91 3.96 -7.12 -11.13
C PHE A 91 3.44 -7.64 -12.48
N SER A 92 4.13 -7.37 -13.59
CA SER A 92 3.69 -7.78 -14.92
C SER A 92 3.55 -9.31 -15.03
N GLY A 93 2.43 -9.75 -15.61
CA GLY A 93 2.10 -11.17 -15.78
C GLY A 93 1.69 -11.90 -14.49
N LYS A 94 1.61 -11.21 -13.34
CA LYS A 94 1.13 -11.79 -12.08
C LYS A 94 -0.38 -11.60 -11.93
N ASN A 95 -1.03 -12.51 -11.21
CA ASN A 95 -2.41 -12.31 -10.78
C ASN A 95 -2.42 -11.40 -9.54
N VAL A 96 -2.77 -10.13 -9.75
CA VAL A 96 -2.75 -9.09 -8.71
C VAL A 96 -4.17 -8.57 -8.52
N MET A 97 -4.63 -8.54 -7.27
CA MET A 97 -5.97 -8.04 -6.95
C MET A 97 -6.13 -6.57 -7.38
N PRO A 98 -7.19 -6.18 -8.09
CA PRO A 98 -7.42 -4.78 -8.36
C PRO A 98 -7.79 -4.01 -7.10
N ALA A 99 -7.13 -2.87 -6.89
CA ALA A 99 -7.53 -1.94 -5.84
C ALA A 99 -8.84 -1.23 -6.22
N THR A 100 -9.59 -0.89 -5.18
CA THR A 100 -10.71 0.05 -5.24
C THR A 100 -10.39 1.30 -4.43
N ALA A 101 -11.22 2.34 -4.57
CA ALA A 101 -11.09 3.54 -3.75
C ALA A 101 -11.03 3.18 -2.24
N PRO A 102 -10.25 3.91 -1.41
CA PRO A 102 -10.13 3.64 0.02
C PRO A 102 -11.46 3.53 0.75
N ARG A 103 -11.57 2.53 1.63
CA ARG A 103 -12.74 2.26 2.48
C ARG A 103 -12.29 1.94 3.91
N THR A 104 -13.25 1.94 4.83
CA THR A 104 -13.05 1.56 6.24
C THR A 104 -13.94 0.38 6.66
N ASN A 105 -14.70 -0.20 5.73
CA ASN A 105 -15.62 -1.31 5.99
C ASN A 105 -14.90 -2.60 6.41
N GLN A 106 -13.58 -2.67 6.23
CA GLN A 106 -12.73 -3.71 6.80
C GLN A 106 -12.93 -3.84 8.32
N ALA A 107 -13.32 -2.76 9.01
CA ALA A 107 -13.68 -2.81 10.44
C ALA A 107 -14.88 -3.72 10.74
N THR A 108 -15.76 -3.97 9.76
CA THR A 108 -16.94 -4.83 9.92
C THR A 108 -16.86 -6.13 9.13
N THR A 109 -16.03 -6.19 8.08
CA THR A 109 -15.90 -7.36 7.21
C THR A 109 -14.65 -8.19 7.45
N ALA A 110 -13.62 -7.68 8.13
CA ALA A 110 -12.40 -8.44 8.41
C ALA A 110 -12.49 -9.13 9.79
N GLY A 111 -11.93 -10.35 9.87
CA GLY A 111 -11.79 -11.10 11.12
C GLY A 111 -12.68 -12.34 11.21
N VAL A 112 -12.48 -13.11 12.28
CA VAL A 112 -13.20 -14.37 12.52
C VAL A 112 -14.71 -14.10 12.67
N GLY A 113 -15.53 -14.94 12.04
CA GLY A 113 -17.00 -14.83 12.12
C GLY A 113 -17.61 -13.74 11.22
N LYS A 114 -16.84 -13.21 10.26
CA LYS A 114 -17.29 -12.23 9.27
C LYS A 114 -17.30 -12.88 7.88
N ILE A 115 -18.19 -13.85 7.69
CA ILE A 115 -18.48 -14.51 6.39
C ILE A 115 -19.97 -14.76 6.26
#